data_AF-A0A1Y1ZD35-F1
#
_entry.id   AF-A0A1Y1ZD35-F1
#
_cell.length_a   1.000
_cell.length_b   1.000
_cell.length_c   1.000
_cell.angle_alpha   90.00
_cell.angle_beta   90.00
_cell.angle_gamma   90.00
#
_symmetry.space_group_name_H-M   'P 1'
#
loop_
_entity.id
_entity.type
_entity.pdbx_description
1 polymer ?
#
loop_
_entity_poly.entity_id
_entity_poly.type
_entity_poly.pdbx_seq_one_letter_code
_entity_poly.pdbx_strand_id
1 'polypeptide(L)'
;HVMTGVDKVHKLLKNTGEGIRVGVIDTGIDYSHPALGGCFKSKNCRVQYGYDFVGDEYNGTLGSLKGDEDPKDCQGHGTHVAGIIGANDKNFIGVAPKVTFGAYKVFGCTGGAPSDMIIKAIEKSVADKMDVINLSLGSPLPFPDDPITRAINRAAEAGVVPCISAGNDGMNG
;
A
#
# COMPACT_ATOMS: atom_id res chain seq x y z
N HIS A 1 8.61 -17.49 -4.07
CA HIS A 1 9.97 -17.04 -4.47
C HIS A 1 10.58 -17.84 -5.62
N VAL A 2 10.57 -19.17 -5.59
CA VAL A 2 11.20 -20.01 -6.64
C VAL A 2 10.64 -19.73 -8.04
N MET A 3 9.32 -19.65 -8.18
CA MET A 3 8.64 -19.42 -9.47
C MET A 3 8.98 -18.06 -10.09
N THR A 4 9.14 -17.03 -9.26
CA THR A 4 9.41 -15.66 -9.68
C THR A 4 10.90 -15.30 -9.68
N GLY A 5 11.78 -16.23 -9.31
CA GLY A 5 13.23 -16.03 -9.25
C GLY A 5 13.72 -15.11 -8.11
N VAL A 6 12.85 -14.73 -7.18
CA VAL A 6 13.20 -13.84 -6.04
C VAL A 6 14.30 -14.44 -5.18
N ASP A 7 14.32 -15.77 -5.02
CA ASP A 7 15.37 -16.46 -4.27
C ASP A 7 16.75 -16.29 -4.91
N LYS A 8 16.82 -16.22 -6.25
CA LYS A 8 18.06 -15.93 -6.98
C LYS A 8 18.51 -14.49 -6.76
N VAL A 9 17.59 -13.53 -6.80
CA VAL A 9 17.89 -12.11 -6.51
C VAL A 9 18.46 -11.96 -5.10
N HIS A 10 17.81 -12.54 -4.09
CA HIS A 10 18.30 -12.50 -2.71
C HIS A 10 19.67 -13.15 -2.56
N LYS A 11 19.87 -14.35 -3.14
CA LYS A 11 21.10 -15.13 -2.97
C LYS A 11 22.28 -14.56 -3.76
N LEU A 12 22.07 -14.19 -5.03
CA LEU A 12 23.13 -13.83 -5.97
C LEU A 12 23.42 -12.32 -5.96
N LEU A 13 22.38 -11.50 -5.92
CA LEU A 13 22.53 -10.04 -6.01
C LEU A 13 22.55 -9.36 -4.64
N LYS A 14 22.24 -10.11 -3.57
CA LYS A 14 22.13 -9.60 -2.19
C LYS A 14 21.19 -8.39 -2.06
N ASN A 15 20.19 -8.31 -2.94
CA ASN A 15 19.25 -7.20 -2.98
C ASN A 15 17.94 -7.62 -2.29
N THR A 16 17.54 -6.86 -1.28
CA THR A 16 16.33 -7.09 -0.46
C THR A 16 15.46 -5.85 -0.33
N GLY A 17 15.67 -4.83 -1.18
CA GLY A 17 14.95 -3.56 -1.16
C GLY A 17 15.38 -2.58 -0.07
N GLU A 18 16.61 -2.70 0.43
CA GLU A 18 17.15 -1.75 1.40
C GLU A 18 17.26 -0.35 0.79
N GLY A 19 16.82 0.67 1.52
CA GLY A 19 16.78 2.06 1.05
C GLY A 19 15.59 2.41 0.17
N ILE A 20 14.76 1.43 -0.21
CA ILE A 20 13.55 1.63 -1.01
C ILE A 20 12.33 1.80 -0.11
N ARG A 21 11.46 2.75 -0.49
CA ARG A 21 10.19 3.05 0.16
C ARG A 21 9.02 2.57 -0.69
N VAL A 22 8.13 1.80 -0.08
CA VAL A 22 6.94 1.26 -0.74
C VAL A 22 5.68 1.75 -0.02
N GLY A 23 4.86 2.53 -0.70
CA GLY A 23 3.53 2.93 -0.23
C GLY A 23 2.51 1.85 -0.52
N VAL A 24 1.70 1.49 0.46
CA VAL A 24 0.56 0.56 0.31
C VAL A 24 -0.71 1.38 0.49
N ILE A 25 -1.46 1.57 -0.60
CA ILE A 25 -2.74 2.27 -0.61
C ILE A 25 -3.85 1.22 -0.55
N ASP A 26 -4.41 1.00 0.65
CA ASP A 26 -5.26 -0.18 0.95
C ASP A 26 -6.10 0.03 2.23
N THR A 27 -6.51 -1.04 2.93
CA THR A 27 -7.24 -1.02 4.22
C THR A 27 -6.38 -0.64 5.43
N GLY A 28 -5.11 -0.29 5.20
CA GLY A 28 -4.12 0.01 6.22
C GLY A 28 -3.02 -1.06 6.31
N ILE A 29 -2.14 -0.92 7.29
CA ILE A 29 -1.15 -1.96 7.63
C ILE A 29 -1.17 -2.18 9.14
N ASP A 30 -1.32 -3.42 9.59
CA ASP A 30 -1.02 -3.76 10.99
C ASP A 30 0.49 -3.68 11.24
N TYR A 31 0.95 -2.47 11.50
CA TYR A 31 2.34 -2.17 11.82
C TYR A 31 2.78 -2.81 13.15
N SER A 32 1.85 -3.29 13.99
CA SER A 32 2.18 -4.01 15.23
C SER A 32 2.55 -5.47 14.97
N HIS A 33 2.33 -5.98 13.75
CA HIS A 33 2.70 -7.33 13.38
C HIS A 33 4.23 -7.52 13.35
N PRO A 34 4.80 -8.55 14.01
CA PRO A 34 6.25 -8.75 14.10
C PRO A 34 6.96 -8.84 12.75
N ALA A 35 6.34 -9.53 11.78
CA ALA A 35 6.87 -9.64 10.42
C ALA A 35 7.01 -8.28 9.69
N LEU A 36 6.27 -7.26 10.15
CA LEU A 36 6.27 -5.89 9.61
C LEU A 36 6.97 -4.90 10.55
N GLY A 37 7.73 -5.39 11.55
CA GLY A 37 8.60 -4.60 12.41
C GLY A 37 8.01 -4.22 13.77
N GLY A 38 6.71 -4.42 13.99
CA GLY A 38 6.08 -4.27 15.31
C GLY A 38 6.01 -2.83 15.85
N CYS A 39 6.19 -1.82 15.01
CA CYS A 39 6.08 -0.42 15.42
C CYS A 39 5.76 0.51 14.24
N PHE A 40 5.33 1.73 14.57
CA PHE A 40 4.93 2.75 13.61
C PHE A 40 5.64 4.09 13.82
N LYS A 41 5.90 4.79 12.72
CA LYS A 41 6.28 6.21 12.68
C LYS A 41 7.52 6.59 13.50
N SER A 42 8.47 5.66 13.60
CA SER A 42 9.81 5.91 14.14
C SER A 42 10.88 5.47 13.15
N LYS A 43 12.08 6.05 13.24
CA LYS A 43 13.20 5.76 12.31
C LYS A 43 13.62 4.28 12.26
N ASN A 44 13.33 3.52 13.33
CA ASN A 44 13.67 2.10 13.43
C ASN A 44 12.50 1.19 13.05
N CYS A 45 11.32 1.75 12.77
CA CYS A 45 10.19 0.98 12.30
C CYS A 45 10.32 0.69 10.82
N ARG A 46 9.68 -0.40 10.38
CA ARG A 46 9.55 -0.67 8.95
C ARG A 46 8.41 0.13 8.36
N VAL A 47 7.29 0.29 9.08
CA VAL A 47 6.22 1.23 8.71
C VAL A 47 6.54 2.59 9.31
N GLN A 48 7.07 3.50 8.49
CA GLN A 48 7.54 4.83 8.95
C GLN A 48 6.61 5.97 8.54
N TYR A 49 5.81 5.75 7.51
CA TYR A 49 4.89 6.74 6.96
C TYR A 49 3.48 6.18 6.97
N GLY A 50 2.50 7.06 6.91
CA GLY A 50 1.12 6.66 6.75
C GLY A 50 0.12 7.63 7.32
N TYR A 51 -1.12 7.44 6.93
CA TYR A 51 -2.27 8.24 7.32
C TYR A 51 -3.56 7.46 7.02
N ASP A 52 -4.57 7.58 7.87
CA ASP A 52 -5.92 7.10 7.60
C ASP A 52 -6.77 8.22 7.03
N PHE A 53 -7.18 8.07 5.77
CA PHE A 53 -7.97 9.08 5.07
C PHE A 53 -9.46 8.99 5.37
N VAL A 54 -9.94 7.86 5.90
CA VAL A 54 -11.38 7.58 6.03
C VAL A 54 -11.82 7.32 7.47
N GLY A 55 -10.95 6.77 8.30
CA GLY A 55 -11.24 6.36 9.68
C GLY A 55 -11.82 4.94 9.75
N ASP A 56 -11.61 4.29 10.90
CA ASP A 56 -12.08 2.92 11.16
C ASP A 56 -13.60 2.74 11.01
N GLU A 57 -14.37 3.75 11.43
CA GLU A 57 -15.84 3.73 11.40
C GLU A 57 -16.42 4.05 10.00
N TYR A 58 -15.58 4.28 8.99
CA TYR A 58 -16.06 4.56 7.64
C TYR A 58 -16.88 3.38 7.10
N ASN A 59 -18.09 3.69 6.64
CA ASN A 59 -19.07 2.71 6.16
C ASN A 59 -19.50 2.95 4.71
N GLY A 60 -18.76 3.78 3.96
CA GLY A 60 -19.10 4.16 2.59
C GLY A 60 -19.90 5.46 2.47
N THR A 61 -20.30 6.07 3.58
CA THR A 61 -21.05 7.34 3.57
C THR A 61 -20.18 8.54 3.92
N LEU A 62 -20.41 9.69 3.27
CA LEU A 62 -19.64 10.92 3.52
C LEU A 62 -19.68 11.37 4.99
N GLY A 63 -20.80 11.15 5.69
CA GLY A 63 -20.93 11.52 7.10
C GLY A 63 -20.09 10.67 8.06
N SER A 64 -19.60 9.52 7.61
CA SER A 64 -18.72 8.63 8.39
C SER A 64 -17.23 8.88 8.14
N LEU A 65 -16.87 9.80 7.23
CA LEU A 65 -15.48 10.12 6.96
C LEU A 65 -14.85 10.85 8.14
N LYS A 66 -13.89 10.20 8.79
CA LYS A 66 -13.16 10.72 9.94
C LYS A 66 -11.73 10.21 9.94
N GLY A 67 -10.94 10.70 8.98
CA GLY A 67 -9.53 10.37 8.88
C GLY A 67 -8.71 10.83 10.11
N ASP A 68 -7.62 10.12 10.36
CA ASP A 68 -6.71 10.36 11.47
C ASP A 68 -5.27 9.87 11.15
N GLU A 69 -4.39 9.95 12.14
CA GLU A 69 -2.96 9.64 11.97
C GLU A 69 -2.63 8.15 12.18
N ASP A 70 -3.63 7.29 12.40
CA ASP A 70 -3.49 5.86 12.66
C ASP A 70 -3.96 5.00 11.47
N PRO A 71 -3.06 4.65 10.52
CA PRO A 71 -3.40 3.83 9.36
C PRO A 71 -3.43 2.32 9.69
N LYS A 72 -3.67 1.94 10.95
CA LYS A 72 -3.68 0.54 11.34
C LYS A 72 -4.78 -0.22 10.59
N ASP A 73 -4.42 -1.38 10.08
CA ASP A 73 -5.36 -2.25 9.40
C ASP A 73 -6.30 -2.92 10.40
N CYS A 74 -7.58 -2.94 10.07
CA CYS A 74 -8.62 -3.64 10.81
C CYS A 74 -9.38 -4.68 9.95
N GLN A 75 -9.09 -4.73 8.64
CA GLN A 75 -9.76 -5.64 7.69
C GLN A 75 -8.83 -6.80 7.29
N GLY A 76 -7.53 -6.53 7.13
CA GLY A 76 -6.48 -7.52 6.93
C GLY A 76 -5.91 -7.57 5.50
N HIS A 77 -6.60 -7.03 4.50
CA HIS A 77 -6.17 -7.06 3.10
C HIS A 77 -4.86 -6.29 2.90
N GLY A 78 -4.77 -5.05 3.39
CA GLY A 78 -3.56 -4.24 3.28
C GLY A 78 -2.37 -4.84 4.04
N THR A 79 -2.60 -5.46 5.20
CA THR A 79 -1.56 -6.21 5.93
C THR A 79 -1.07 -7.42 5.14
N HIS A 80 -1.98 -8.16 4.51
CA HIS A 80 -1.63 -9.30 3.66
C HIS A 80 -0.80 -8.87 2.44
N VAL A 81 -1.20 -7.77 1.78
CA VAL A 81 -0.47 -7.15 0.67
C VAL A 81 0.94 -6.72 1.11
N ALA A 82 1.06 -5.99 2.22
CA ALA A 82 2.35 -5.58 2.80
C ALA A 82 3.23 -6.79 3.12
N GLY A 83 2.61 -7.88 3.58
CA GLY A 83 3.29 -9.16 3.81
C GLY A 83 3.94 -9.72 2.55
N ILE A 84 3.21 -9.79 1.44
CA ILE A 84 3.75 -10.25 0.14
C ILE A 84 4.93 -9.37 -0.30
N ILE A 85 4.79 -8.05 -0.17
CA ILE A 85 5.81 -7.08 -0.57
C ILE A 85 7.08 -7.30 0.25
N GLY A 86 6.99 -7.44 1.56
CA GLY A 86 8.18 -7.36 2.38
C GLY A 86 8.08 -7.87 3.80
N ALA A 87 7.21 -8.83 4.12
CA ALA A 87 7.30 -9.51 5.42
C ALA A 87 8.73 -10.00 5.70
N ASN A 88 9.16 -9.94 6.95
CA ASN A 88 10.45 -10.46 7.39
C ASN A 88 10.27 -11.27 8.67
N ASP A 89 9.82 -12.50 8.51
CA ASP A 89 9.67 -13.49 9.58
C ASP A 89 10.48 -14.76 9.26
N LYS A 90 10.71 -15.59 10.28
CA LYS A 90 11.40 -16.88 10.12
C LYS A 90 10.68 -17.82 9.16
N ASN A 91 9.36 -17.81 9.15
CA ASN A 91 8.54 -18.73 8.37
C ASN A 91 8.08 -18.13 7.03
N PHE A 92 8.08 -16.80 6.92
CA PHE A 92 7.60 -16.11 5.74
C PHE A 92 8.40 -14.83 5.46
N ILE A 93 8.96 -14.75 4.27
CA ILE A 93 9.74 -13.62 3.79
C ILE A 93 9.07 -13.13 2.51
N GLY A 94 8.76 -11.84 2.44
CA GLY A 94 8.25 -11.19 1.24
C GLY A 94 9.34 -10.92 0.20
N VAL A 95 8.97 -10.29 -0.90
CA VAL A 95 9.89 -10.03 -2.02
C VAL A 95 11.05 -9.11 -1.61
N ALA A 96 10.79 -8.10 -0.79
CA ALA A 96 11.74 -7.08 -0.40
C ALA A 96 11.70 -6.86 1.13
N PRO A 97 12.30 -7.77 1.92
CA PRO A 97 12.16 -7.77 3.39
C PRO A 97 12.86 -6.61 4.12
N LYS A 98 13.59 -5.75 3.41
CA LYS A 98 14.26 -4.57 3.99
C LYS A 98 13.70 -3.22 3.52
N VAL A 99 12.56 -3.20 2.83
CA VAL A 99 11.90 -1.94 2.46
C VAL A 99 11.36 -1.22 3.68
N THR A 100 11.24 0.10 3.54
CA THR A 100 10.44 0.96 4.40
C THR A 100 9.03 1.07 3.80
N PHE A 101 8.01 0.95 4.63
CA PHE A 101 6.61 1.05 4.24
C PHE A 101 6.01 2.42 4.55
N GLY A 102 5.12 2.86 3.67
CA GLY A 102 4.08 3.85 3.96
C GLY A 102 2.70 3.19 3.97
N ALA A 103 1.93 3.36 5.04
CA ALA A 103 0.58 2.81 5.18
C ALA A 103 -0.47 3.89 4.87
N TYR A 104 -1.10 3.84 3.70
CA TYR A 104 -2.09 4.83 3.28
C TYR A 104 -3.47 4.19 3.26
N LYS A 105 -4.22 4.38 4.33
CA LYS A 105 -5.50 3.71 4.53
C LYS A 105 -6.63 4.50 3.88
N VAL A 106 -7.29 3.90 2.88
CA VAL A 106 -8.38 4.51 2.10
C VAL A 106 -9.71 3.75 2.20
N PHE A 107 -9.70 2.64 2.94
CA PHE A 107 -10.89 1.86 3.30
C PHE A 107 -11.06 1.87 4.81
N GLY A 108 -12.31 1.92 5.28
CA GLY A 108 -12.63 1.66 6.68
C GLY A 108 -12.53 0.16 6.99
N CYS A 109 -12.97 -0.24 8.18
CA CYS A 109 -13.08 -1.68 8.50
C CYS A 109 -14.18 -2.38 7.68
N THR A 110 -15.06 -1.58 7.07
CA THR A 110 -16.09 -2.01 6.12
C THR A 110 -16.21 -0.97 5.00
N GLY A 111 -17.05 -1.24 4.00
CA GLY A 111 -17.33 -0.30 2.92
C GLY A 111 -16.28 -0.30 1.81
N GLY A 112 -16.25 0.79 1.04
CA GLY A 112 -15.37 0.96 -0.12
C GLY A 112 -14.27 1.99 0.12
N ALA A 113 -13.58 2.37 -0.95
CA ALA A 113 -12.65 3.49 -0.96
C ALA A 113 -13.17 4.57 -1.91
N PRO A 114 -13.44 5.80 -1.42
CA PRO A 114 -13.89 6.87 -2.29
C PRO A 114 -12.71 7.42 -3.11
N SER A 115 -12.98 7.78 -4.37
CA SER A 115 -11.95 8.17 -5.35
C SER A 115 -11.11 9.36 -4.90
N ASP A 116 -11.69 10.31 -4.18
CA ASP A 116 -10.98 11.49 -3.66
C ASP A 116 -9.96 11.12 -2.58
N MET A 117 -10.24 10.13 -1.73
CA MET A 117 -9.28 9.62 -0.74
C MET A 117 -8.17 8.81 -1.39
N ILE A 118 -8.47 8.06 -2.45
CA ILE A 118 -7.44 7.38 -3.26
C ILE A 118 -6.47 8.40 -3.87
N ILE A 119 -7.00 9.48 -4.46
CA ILE A 119 -6.18 10.56 -5.05
C ILE A 119 -5.30 11.23 -3.98
N LYS A 120 -5.88 11.58 -2.82
CA LYS A 120 -5.12 12.14 -1.69
C LYS A 120 -4.02 11.20 -1.19
N ALA A 121 -4.28 9.90 -1.15
CA ALA A 121 -3.28 8.89 -0.78
C ALA A 121 -2.13 8.80 -1.79
N ILE A 122 -2.43 8.88 -3.10
CA ILE A 122 -1.40 8.94 -4.15
C ILE A 122 -0.54 10.20 -3.97
N GLU A 123 -1.16 11.37 -3.84
CA GLU A 123 -0.46 12.64 -3.64
C GLU A 123 0.40 12.63 -2.37
N LYS A 124 -0.13 12.07 -1.27
CA LYS A 124 0.63 11.92 -0.02
C LYS A 124 1.81 10.96 -0.16
N SER A 125 1.65 9.88 -0.92
CA SER A 125 2.74 8.94 -1.21
C SER A 125 3.88 9.60 -1.98
N VAL A 126 3.56 10.45 -2.96
CA VAL A 126 4.56 11.26 -3.68
C VAL A 126 5.24 12.25 -2.73
N ALA A 127 4.45 12.94 -1.88
CA ALA A 127 4.99 13.91 -0.91
C ALA A 127 5.92 13.26 0.13
N ASP A 128 5.61 12.02 0.56
CA ASP A 128 6.44 11.22 1.46
C ASP A 128 7.64 10.56 0.75
N LYS A 129 7.78 10.80 -0.56
CA LYS A 129 8.85 10.30 -1.43
C LYS A 129 8.90 8.78 -1.46
N MET A 130 7.75 8.14 -1.62
CA MET A 130 7.70 6.71 -1.92
C MET A 130 8.34 6.45 -3.29
N ASP A 131 9.13 5.38 -3.42
CA ASP A 131 9.72 4.97 -4.70
C ASP A 131 8.75 4.11 -5.51
N VAL A 132 7.93 3.31 -4.81
CA VAL A 132 6.91 2.43 -5.38
C VAL A 132 5.60 2.65 -4.63
N ILE A 133 4.48 2.64 -5.33
CA ILE A 133 3.15 2.60 -4.71
C ILE A 133 2.39 1.39 -5.21
N ASN A 134 1.83 0.61 -4.29
CA ASN A 134 0.94 -0.50 -4.59
C ASN A 134 -0.50 -0.08 -4.36
N LEU A 135 -1.31 -0.19 -5.41
CA LEU A 135 -2.75 0.03 -5.38
C LEU A 135 -3.44 -1.30 -5.70
N SER A 136 -3.80 -2.05 -4.66
CA SER A 136 -4.57 -3.29 -4.81
C SER A 136 -6.07 -3.00 -4.81
N LEU A 137 -6.46 -2.01 -5.60
CA LEU A 137 -7.82 -1.50 -5.76
C LEU A 137 -8.05 -1.16 -7.23
N GLY A 138 -9.31 -1.22 -7.65
CA GLY A 138 -9.69 -0.97 -9.04
C GLY A 138 -11.19 -0.71 -9.16
N SER A 139 -11.57 -0.13 -10.29
CA SER A 139 -12.96 -0.01 -10.75
C SER A 139 -13.07 -0.79 -12.06
N PRO A 140 -14.19 -1.48 -12.36
CA PRO A 140 -14.35 -2.28 -13.57
C PRO A 140 -14.19 -1.45 -14.86
N LEU A 141 -14.53 -0.15 -14.84
CA LEU A 141 -14.49 0.71 -16.03
C LEU A 141 -13.57 1.93 -15.83
N PRO A 142 -12.23 1.76 -15.80
CA PRO A 142 -11.32 2.90 -15.74
C PRO A 142 -11.22 3.57 -17.13
N PHE A 143 -11.34 4.89 -17.15
CA PHE A 143 -11.13 5.70 -18.36
C PHE A 143 -9.79 6.44 -18.29
N PRO A 144 -9.13 6.73 -19.44
CA PRO A 144 -7.87 7.48 -19.45
C PRO A 144 -7.95 8.86 -18.77
N ASP A 145 -9.09 9.52 -18.89
CA ASP A 145 -9.33 10.85 -18.31
C ASP A 145 -9.84 10.81 -16.86
N ASP A 146 -9.98 9.62 -16.28
CA ASP A 146 -10.40 9.47 -14.90
C ASP A 146 -9.42 10.18 -13.94
N PRO A 147 -9.92 10.91 -12.92
CA PRO A 147 -9.08 11.60 -11.95
C PRO A 147 -8.03 10.72 -11.27
N ILE A 148 -8.32 9.45 -10.98
CA ILE A 148 -7.37 8.50 -10.40
C ILE A 148 -6.28 8.18 -11.42
N THR A 149 -6.63 7.88 -12.68
CA THR A 149 -5.65 7.63 -13.76
C THR A 149 -4.69 8.81 -13.91
N ARG A 150 -5.21 10.04 -13.87
CA ARG A 150 -4.39 11.25 -13.95
C ARG A 150 -3.47 11.42 -12.73
N ALA A 151 -3.94 11.10 -11.52
CA ALA A 151 -3.12 11.13 -10.33
C ALA A 151 -1.98 10.11 -10.38
N ILE A 152 -2.26 8.90 -10.86
CA ILE A 152 -1.29 7.83 -11.07
C ILE A 152 -0.23 8.26 -12.09
N ASN A 153 -0.65 8.83 -13.23
CA ASN A 153 0.28 9.31 -14.26
C ASN A 153 1.21 10.40 -13.71
N ARG A 154 0.69 11.33 -12.91
CA ARG A 154 1.50 12.37 -12.25
C ARG A 154 2.48 11.78 -11.23
N ALA A 155 2.08 10.74 -10.49
CA ALA A 155 3.00 10.04 -9.60
C ALA A 155 4.14 9.37 -10.38
N ALA A 156 3.83 8.76 -11.53
CA ALA A 156 4.82 8.19 -12.45
C ALA A 156 5.77 9.24 -13.01
N GLU A 157 5.26 10.40 -13.46
CA GLU A 157 6.06 11.54 -13.91
C GLU A 157 6.96 12.10 -12.81
N ALA A 158 6.53 12.01 -11.54
CA ALA A 158 7.33 12.38 -10.38
C ALA A 158 8.39 11.34 -9.98
N GLY A 159 8.51 10.23 -10.72
CA GLY A 159 9.51 9.18 -10.49
C GLY A 159 9.06 8.06 -9.55
N VAL A 160 7.79 8.02 -9.15
CA VAL A 160 7.21 6.92 -8.36
C VAL A 160 6.73 5.82 -9.30
N VAL A 161 6.98 4.54 -8.99
CA VAL A 161 6.48 3.43 -9.79
C VAL A 161 5.13 2.94 -9.26
N PRO A 162 4.00 3.16 -9.97
CA PRO A 162 2.72 2.58 -9.58
C PRO A 162 2.60 1.11 -10.02
N CYS A 163 2.21 0.26 -9.08
CA CYS A 163 1.85 -1.14 -9.27
C CYS A 163 0.36 -1.31 -8.94
N ILE A 164 -0.46 -1.66 -9.94
CA ILE A 164 -1.92 -1.68 -9.81
C ILE A 164 -2.44 -3.08 -10.14
N SER A 165 -3.40 -3.59 -9.38
CA SER A 165 -4.03 -4.87 -9.70
C SER A 165 -4.94 -4.76 -10.94
N ALA A 166 -5.05 -5.84 -11.71
CA ALA A 166 -5.92 -5.87 -12.89
C ALA A 166 -7.42 -5.93 -12.55
N GLY A 167 -7.79 -6.09 -11.28
CA GLY A 167 -9.13 -6.43 -10.84
C GLY A 167 -9.42 -7.94 -10.87
N ASN A 168 -10.52 -8.33 -10.25
CA ASN A 168 -10.95 -9.73 -10.10
C ASN A 168 -12.30 -10.03 -10.80
N ASP A 169 -12.80 -9.10 -11.61
CA ASP A 169 -14.10 -9.23 -12.30
C ASP A 169 -14.05 -10.16 -13.52
N GLY A 170 -12.86 -10.46 -14.04
CA GLY A 170 -12.68 -11.39 -15.16
C GLY A 170 -13.45 -10.93 -16.40
N MET A 171 -14.49 -11.67 -16.80
CA MET A 171 -15.36 -11.32 -17.92
C MET A 171 -16.49 -10.34 -17.55
N ASN A 172 -16.64 -9.98 -16.27
CA ASN A 172 -17.67 -9.07 -15.77
C ASN A 172 -17.18 -7.62 -15.60
N GLY A 173 -15.94 -7.33 -16.02
CA GLY A 173 -15.36 -5.98 -16.01
C GLY A 173 -15.93 -5.08 -17.09
#